data_AF-A0A7S3T3S1-F1
#
_entry.id   AF-A0A7S3T3S1-F1
#
_cell.length_a   1.000
_cell.length_b   1.000
_cell.length_c   1.000
_cell.angle_alpha   90.00
_cell.angle_beta   90.00
_cell.angle_gamma   90.00
#
_symmetry.space_group_name_H-M   'P 1'
#
loop_
_entity.id
_entity.type
_entity.pdbx_description
1 polymer ?
#
loop_
_entity_poly.entity_id
_entity_poly.type
_entity_poly.pdbx_seq_one_letter_code
_entity_poly.pdbx_strand_id
1 'polypeptide(L)'
;MTAIGRRYNASFQQTMLRIKDPKVSVPFYERHFGMKLVHRYDFPQWKFSLYFLERPRDAAAAALPSPGTKASEAYLWSMTGTTLELTHNHGSEEDDSFSVWSGNCGSDLPAESPLFRAGVVRGFGHIAFNVEDVYAMSAALEAAGVAFQKRPDEGRMKGLAFCLDPDGYWIELVKREEGLFPEPQNLSQTMMRVKDADRTIHFYRDILGMDLVRAMHIPGDFTNYFFANLTPAQREAMADPESAEARAAVKTLWQPVLELTHNHGTEKDDAFHVHTGNSEPLGFGHIGFLVDDLEATCKEMEQAGVPFHKRPQDGGMSSLAFALDPSGALLCGAVPARPVNSIALTRRAANRLPGRARAARRLVRRRVLQLLRSGARRVQHARGTPFRVCLGLSPSHGPAPAAHGVSDRRPTPRRRGRVFIVLFFIIGPDHDTARARARVCPAQAQYMHALSQRKRKHAHIERRRGKQEETPPRHLHRTPYAAPRCHRTQALTQQRRRQQQQQLQEGPPLPWPAPSL
;
A
#
# COMPACT_ATOMS: atom_id res chain seq x y z
N MET A 1 28.14 -7.12 4.63
CA MET A 1 27.18 -8.02 3.94
C MET A 1 26.17 -7.17 3.18
N THR A 2 25.51 -7.69 2.15
CA THR A 2 24.34 -7.02 1.54
C THR A 2 23.23 -6.86 2.60
N ALA A 3 22.40 -5.83 2.51
CA ALA A 3 21.21 -5.69 3.37
C ALA A 3 20.22 -6.87 3.18
N ILE A 4 19.42 -7.18 4.20
CA ILE A 4 18.43 -8.27 4.16
C ILE A 4 17.41 -7.99 3.05
N GLY A 5 16.79 -6.81 3.06
CA GLY A 5 15.78 -6.46 2.05
C GLY A 5 16.34 -6.44 0.62
N ARG A 6 17.61 -6.04 0.41
CA ARG A 6 18.26 -6.16 -0.91
C ARG A 6 18.47 -7.61 -1.36
N ARG A 7 18.59 -8.60 -0.45
CA ARG A 7 18.62 -10.03 -0.84
C ARG A 7 17.26 -10.53 -1.32
N TYR A 8 16.18 -10.01 -0.72
CA TYR A 8 14.80 -10.45 -0.97
C TYR A 8 13.97 -9.44 -1.78
N ASN A 9 14.63 -8.53 -2.50
CA ASN A 9 14.02 -7.54 -3.37
C ASN A 9 12.93 -6.69 -2.68
N ALA A 10 13.19 -6.27 -1.44
CA ALA A 10 12.27 -5.46 -0.63
C ALA A 10 11.95 -4.12 -1.31
N SER A 11 10.68 -3.88 -1.63
CA SER A 11 10.20 -2.62 -2.22
C SER A 11 9.05 -2.00 -1.42
N PHE A 12 9.14 -0.69 -1.17
CA PHE A 12 8.10 0.09 -0.50
C PHE A 12 6.84 0.19 -1.38
N GLN A 13 5.79 -0.52 -0.98
CA GLN A 13 4.62 -0.77 -1.82
C GLN A 13 3.32 -0.14 -1.31
N GLN A 14 3.21 0.23 -0.03
CA GLN A 14 1.97 0.84 0.48
C GLN A 14 2.15 1.72 1.72
N THR A 15 1.30 2.75 1.81
CA THR A 15 1.07 3.59 2.98
C THR A 15 -0.39 3.44 3.39
N MET A 16 -0.66 2.96 4.61
CA MET A 16 -2.02 2.67 5.07
C MET A 16 -2.59 3.80 5.91
N LEU A 17 -3.74 4.33 5.48
CA LEU A 17 -4.54 5.31 6.23
C LEU A 17 -5.92 4.71 6.55
N ARG A 18 -6.38 4.85 7.79
CA ARG A 18 -7.77 4.56 8.15
C ARG A 18 -8.67 5.71 7.69
N ILE A 19 -9.82 5.39 7.12
CA ILE A 19 -10.80 6.36 6.59
C ILE A 19 -12.22 6.08 7.08
N LYS A 20 -13.06 7.11 7.08
CA LYS A 20 -14.47 7.08 7.49
C LYS A 20 -15.41 6.54 6.40
N ASP A 21 -15.38 7.11 5.19
CA ASP A 21 -16.23 6.65 4.09
C ASP A 21 -15.45 6.54 2.76
N PRO A 22 -15.23 5.32 2.24
CA PRO A 22 -14.58 5.13 0.94
C PRO A 22 -15.35 5.73 -0.24
N LYS A 23 -16.65 6.02 -0.11
CA LYS A 23 -17.42 6.76 -1.12
C LYS A 23 -17.04 8.24 -1.20
N VAL A 24 -16.37 8.77 -0.17
CA VAL A 24 -15.84 10.15 -0.14
C VAL A 24 -14.34 10.13 -0.43
N SER A 25 -13.56 9.33 0.32
CA SER A 25 -12.10 9.36 0.25
C SER A 25 -11.56 8.79 -1.06
N VAL A 26 -12.13 7.71 -1.62
CA VAL A 26 -11.65 7.17 -2.92
C VAL A 26 -11.87 8.17 -4.07
N PRO A 27 -13.08 8.73 -4.29
CA PRO A 27 -13.27 9.73 -5.36
C PRO A 27 -12.49 11.02 -5.15
N PHE A 28 -12.18 11.42 -3.90
CA PHE A 28 -11.31 12.56 -3.62
C PHE A 28 -9.92 12.34 -4.21
N TYR A 29 -9.26 11.23 -3.88
CA TYR A 29 -7.92 10.91 -4.40
C TYR A 29 -7.93 10.67 -5.92
N GLU A 30 -8.98 10.05 -6.48
CA GLU A 30 -9.07 9.86 -7.93
C GLU A 30 -9.29 11.15 -8.72
N ARG A 31 -10.11 12.08 -8.19
CA ARG A 31 -10.45 13.35 -8.83
C ARG A 31 -9.33 14.38 -8.71
N HIS A 32 -8.83 14.59 -7.49
CA HIS A 32 -7.90 15.68 -7.21
C HIS A 32 -6.45 15.28 -7.48
N PHE A 33 -6.06 14.06 -7.08
CA PHE A 33 -4.67 13.61 -7.15
C PHE A 33 -4.36 12.70 -8.34
N GLY A 34 -5.34 12.50 -9.23
CA GLY A 34 -5.23 11.67 -10.43
C GLY A 34 -5.02 10.19 -10.14
N MET A 35 -5.18 9.76 -8.88
CA MET A 35 -5.01 8.36 -8.50
C MET A 35 -6.05 7.47 -9.17
N LYS A 36 -5.82 6.16 -9.12
CA LYS A 36 -6.73 5.13 -9.63
C LYS A 36 -6.84 4.04 -8.59
N LEU A 37 -8.06 3.61 -8.29
CA LEU A 37 -8.28 2.38 -7.53
C LEU A 37 -7.69 1.20 -8.33
N VAL A 38 -6.63 0.59 -7.80
CA VAL A 38 -5.97 -0.58 -8.37
C VAL A 38 -6.71 -1.84 -7.97
N HIS A 39 -6.94 -2.03 -6.67
CA HIS A 39 -7.62 -3.22 -6.15
C HIS A 39 -8.43 -2.90 -4.90
N ARG A 40 -9.33 -3.81 -4.53
CA ARG A 40 -10.13 -3.72 -3.30
C ARG A 40 -10.37 -5.10 -2.72
N TYR A 41 -10.15 -5.24 -1.41
CA TYR A 41 -10.64 -6.37 -0.62
C TYR A 41 -11.83 -5.95 0.26
N ASP A 42 -12.75 -6.88 0.49
CA ASP A 42 -13.90 -6.71 1.39
C ASP A 42 -13.98 -7.93 2.31
N PHE A 43 -14.05 -7.69 3.62
CA PHE A 43 -14.03 -8.70 4.66
C PHE A 43 -15.26 -8.53 5.58
N PRO A 44 -16.48 -8.78 5.08
CA PRO A 44 -17.72 -8.52 5.83
C PRO A 44 -17.81 -9.32 7.14
N GLN A 45 -17.18 -10.50 7.21
CA GLN A 45 -17.06 -11.28 8.45
C GLN A 45 -16.23 -10.60 9.56
N TRP A 46 -15.35 -9.66 9.18
CA TRP A 46 -14.50 -8.86 10.06
C TRP A 46 -14.84 -7.37 10.06
N LYS A 47 -15.89 -6.98 9.32
CA LYS A 47 -16.41 -5.61 9.21
C LYS A 47 -15.40 -4.57 8.71
N PHE A 48 -14.61 -4.90 7.69
CA PHE A 48 -13.74 -3.90 7.07
C PHE A 48 -13.46 -4.17 5.59
N SER A 49 -13.02 -3.13 4.90
CA SER A 49 -12.61 -3.14 3.49
C SER A 49 -11.28 -2.41 3.31
N LEU A 50 -10.51 -2.82 2.29
CA LEU A 50 -9.23 -2.22 1.91
C LEU A 50 -9.30 -1.75 0.46
N TYR A 51 -8.84 -0.53 0.18
CA TYR A 51 -8.86 0.09 -1.14
C TYR A 51 -7.45 0.57 -1.47
N PHE A 52 -6.83 0.01 -2.50
CA PHE A 52 -5.45 0.32 -2.88
C PHE A 52 -5.48 1.27 -4.07
N LEU A 53 -5.02 2.50 -3.87
CA LEU A 53 -4.93 3.50 -4.94
C LEU A 53 -3.47 3.72 -5.33
N GLU A 54 -3.18 3.82 -6.62
CA GLU A 54 -1.88 4.25 -7.14
C GLU A 54 -2.05 5.55 -7.93
N ARG A 55 -1.01 6.38 -8.04
CA ARG A 55 -0.88 7.33 -9.17
C ARG A 55 -0.03 6.67 -10.26
N PRO A 56 -0.62 5.85 -11.16
CA PRO A 56 0.13 5.24 -12.26
C PRO A 56 0.59 6.32 -13.26
N ARG A 57 1.56 6.00 -14.12
CA ARG A 57 1.86 6.78 -15.34
C ARG A 57 0.60 6.80 -16.23
N ASP A 58 0.29 7.90 -16.90
CA ASP A 58 -0.97 8.01 -17.68
C ASP A 58 -1.08 6.96 -18.79
N ALA A 59 0.05 6.65 -19.46
CA ALA A 59 0.13 5.58 -20.45
C ALA A 59 -0.09 4.16 -19.88
N ALA A 60 0.13 3.96 -18.57
CA ALA A 60 -0.13 2.70 -17.87
C ALA A 60 -1.54 2.64 -17.27
N ALA A 61 -2.13 3.78 -16.91
CA ALA A 61 -3.45 3.87 -16.27
C ALA A 61 -4.55 3.17 -17.09
N ALA A 62 -4.53 3.31 -18.42
CA ALA A 62 -5.49 2.66 -19.33
C ALA A 62 -5.33 1.13 -19.42
N ALA A 63 -4.22 0.57 -18.94
CA ALA A 63 -3.95 -0.87 -18.93
C ALA A 63 -4.21 -1.53 -17.55
N LEU A 64 -4.65 -0.75 -16.55
CA LEU A 64 -4.99 -1.30 -15.23
C LEU A 64 -6.14 -2.32 -15.32
N PRO A 65 -6.01 -3.52 -14.72
CA PRO A 65 -7.12 -4.45 -14.63
C PRO A 65 -8.24 -3.90 -13.74
N SER A 66 -9.50 -4.26 -14.03
CA SER A 66 -10.64 -3.84 -13.21
C SER A 66 -10.48 -4.25 -11.74
N PRO A 67 -10.71 -3.34 -10.77
CA PRO A 67 -10.58 -3.65 -9.34
C PRO A 67 -11.44 -4.82 -8.86
N GLY A 68 -11.00 -5.48 -7.78
CA GLY A 68 -11.68 -6.67 -7.23
C GLY A 68 -11.54 -7.94 -8.08
N THR A 69 -10.77 -7.91 -9.17
CA THR A 69 -10.46 -9.08 -10.00
C THR A 69 -9.12 -9.71 -9.60
N LYS A 70 -8.95 -11.01 -9.88
CA LYS A 70 -7.65 -11.71 -9.73
C LYS A 70 -6.51 -11.08 -10.56
N ALA A 71 -6.84 -10.39 -11.65
CA ALA A 71 -5.86 -9.68 -12.46
C ALA A 71 -5.39 -8.41 -11.74
N SER A 72 -6.31 -7.63 -11.14
CA SER A 72 -5.94 -6.48 -10.31
C SER A 72 -5.21 -6.87 -9.01
N GLU A 73 -5.56 -8.00 -8.40
CA GLU A 73 -4.82 -8.57 -7.27
C GLU A 73 -3.39 -8.96 -7.67
N ALA A 74 -3.23 -9.65 -8.79
CA ALA A 74 -1.91 -10.00 -9.30
C ALA A 74 -1.07 -8.75 -9.66
N TYR A 75 -1.70 -7.69 -10.16
CA TYR A 75 -1.05 -6.41 -10.41
C TYR A 75 -0.60 -5.72 -9.11
N LEU A 76 -1.50 -5.58 -8.12
CA LEU A 76 -1.18 -4.98 -6.81
C LEU A 76 0.05 -5.62 -6.16
N TRP A 77 0.15 -6.94 -6.25
CA TRP A 77 1.26 -7.70 -5.67
C TRP A 77 2.40 -8.00 -6.67
N SER A 78 2.51 -7.24 -7.76
CA SER A 78 3.68 -7.29 -8.66
C SER A 78 4.10 -5.94 -9.25
N MET A 79 3.39 -4.86 -8.91
CA MET A 79 3.74 -3.49 -9.26
C MET A 79 5.06 -3.05 -8.59
N THR A 80 5.75 -2.12 -9.23
CA THR A 80 6.95 -1.45 -8.69
C THR A 80 6.66 -0.08 -8.10
N GLY A 81 5.38 0.30 -8.00
CA GLY A 81 4.93 1.53 -7.39
C GLY A 81 4.47 1.38 -5.95
N THR A 82 4.16 2.50 -5.32
CA THR A 82 3.61 2.58 -3.97
C THR A 82 2.14 2.99 -4.03
N THR A 83 1.31 2.32 -3.24
CA THR A 83 -0.12 2.59 -3.12
C THR A 83 -0.47 3.35 -1.84
N LEU A 84 -1.59 4.05 -1.87
CA LEU A 84 -2.32 4.45 -0.68
C LEU A 84 -3.32 3.34 -0.36
N GLU A 85 -3.12 2.64 0.76
CA GLU A 85 -4.02 1.60 1.27
C GLU A 85 -5.05 2.26 2.19
N LEU A 86 -6.18 2.67 1.63
CA LEU A 86 -7.28 3.23 2.41
C LEU A 86 -8.08 2.11 3.06
N THR A 87 -8.20 2.18 4.37
CA THR A 87 -8.76 1.12 5.21
C THR A 87 -10.02 1.61 5.91
N HIS A 88 -11.14 0.98 5.58
CA HIS A 88 -12.49 1.37 6.04
C HIS A 88 -13.07 0.34 7.00
N ASN A 89 -13.49 0.76 8.19
CA ASN A 89 -14.24 -0.07 9.14
C ASN A 89 -15.75 0.10 8.88
N HIS A 90 -16.46 -0.98 8.58
CA HIS A 90 -17.87 -0.94 8.21
C HIS A 90 -18.73 -0.38 9.35
N GLY A 91 -19.50 0.67 9.05
CA GLY A 91 -20.33 1.42 9.99
C GLY A 91 -19.71 2.74 10.45
N SER A 92 -18.41 2.98 10.20
CA SER A 92 -17.80 4.30 10.48
C SER A 92 -18.36 5.41 9.60
N GLU A 93 -18.83 5.08 8.40
CA GLU A 93 -19.51 6.00 7.48
C GLU A 93 -20.90 6.45 7.99
N GLU A 94 -21.48 5.73 8.96
CA GLU A 94 -22.77 6.04 9.60
C GLU A 94 -22.59 6.63 11.03
N ASP A 95 -21.35 6.75 11.51
CA ASP A 95 -21.03 7.20 12.87
C ASP A 95 -20.48 8.63 12.87
N ASP A 96 -21.30 9.60 13.26
CA ASP A 96 -20.91 11.01 13.39
C ASP A 96 -19.83 11.26 14.46
N SER A 97 -19.65 10.34 15.42
CA SER A 97 -18.59 10.42 16.43
C SER A 97 -17.26 9.82 15.96
N PHE A 98 -17.26 9.04 14.87
CA PHE A 98 -16.04 8.50 14.29
C PHE A 98 -15.18 9.62 13.71
N SER A 99 -13.94 9.69 14.21
CA SER A 99 -12.86 10.52 13.67
C SER A 99 -11.57 9.70 13.67
N VAL A 100 -10.71 9.97 12.70
CA VAL A 100 -9.34 9.42 12.68
C VAL A 100 -8.35 10.48 13.13
N TRP A 101 -7.22 10.04 13.65
CA TRP A 101 -6.12 10.90 14.04
C TRP A 101 -5.12 11.05 12.89
N SER A 102 -4.94 12.28 12.43
CA SER A 102 -4.11 12.62 11.27
C SER A 102 -2.60 12.57 11.51
N GLY A 103 -2.14 12.15 12.70
CA GLY A 103 -0.72 12.05 13.05
C GLY A 103 -0.10 13.31 13.66
N ASN A 104 -0.74 14.46 13.43
CA ASN A 104 -0.35 15.76 13.98
C ASN A 104 -1.14 16.07 15.26
N CYS A 105 -0.65 16.97 16.11
CA CYS A 105 -1.28 17.26 17.41
C CYS A 105 -1.53 18.75 17.64
N GLY A 106 -2.00 19.11 18.83
CA GLY A 106 -2.43 20.47 19.18
C GLY A 106 -1.36 21.58 19.16
N SER A 107 -0.08 21.28 18.94
CA SER A 107 0.92 22.32 18.59
C SER A 107 0.89 22.69 17.12
N ASP A 108 0.42 21.76 16.28
CA ASP A 108 0.42 21.85 14.83
C ASP A 108 -0.95 22.34 14.30
N LEU A 109 -1.96 22.43 15.16
CA LEU A 109 -3.36 22.76 14.86
C LEU A 109 -3.87 23.83 15.85
N PRO A 110 -4.68 24.82 15.41
CA PRO A 110 -5.38 25.72 16.33
C PRO A 110 -6.29 24.95 17.31
N ALA A 111 -6.48 25.48 18.52
CA ALA A 111 -7.24 24.81 19.59
C ALA A 111 -8.73 24.61 19.25
N GLU A 112 -9.26 25.48 18.39
CA GLU A 112 -10.60 25.47 17.81
C GLU A 112 -10.77 24.49 16.64
N SER A 113 -9.68 23.88 16.15
CA SER A 113 -9.75 22.92 15.04
C SER A 113 -10.51 21.65 15.46
N PRO A 114 -11.45 21.14 14.65
CA PRO A 114 -12.13 19.87 14.93
C PRO A 114 -11.15 18.67 14.94
N LEU A 115 -9.96 18.84 14.36
CA LEU A 115 -8.87 17.85 14.37
C LEU A 115 -7.94 17.99 15.58
N PHE A 116 -8.08 19.04 16.40
CA PHE A 116 -7.24 19.26 17.59
C PHE A 116 -7.40 18.10 18.59
N ARG A 117 -6.27 17.60 19.10
CA ARG A 117 -6.23 16.59 20.17
C ARG A 117 -5.13 16.98 21.15
N ALA A 118 -5.52 17.34 22.38
CA ALA A 118 -4.58 17.64 23.47
C ALA A 118 -3.97 16.34 24.04
N GLY A 119 -2.71 16.40 24.46
CA GLY A 119 -2.01 15.29 25.14
C GLY A 119 -1.63 14.09 24.26
N VAL A 120 -2.03 14.06 22.99
CA VAL A 120 -1.60 13.02 22.03
C VAL A 120 -0.25 13.40 21.45
N VAL A 121 0.73 12.48 21.51
CA VAL A 121 2.06 12.71 20.95
C VAL A 121 2.03 12.53 19.43
N ARG A 122 2.87 13.27 18.70
CA ARG A 122 2.92 13.25 17.23
C ARG A 122 3.43 11.91 16.69
N GLY A 123 3.09 11.61 15.44
CA GLY A 123 3.46 10.37 14.77
C GLY A 123 3.61 10.56 13.28
N PHE A 124 2.69 9.97 12.51
CA PHE A 124 2.51 10.25 11.10
C PHE A 124 2.50 11.76 10.82
N GLY A 125 3.11 12.22 9.74
CA GLY A 125 3.16 13.63 9.37
C GLY A 125 2.16 13.98 8.30
N HIS A 126 2.36 13.42 7.12
CA HIS A 126 1.59 13.69 5.91
C HIS A 126 1.90 12.66 4.83
N ILE A 127 1.06 12.60 3.80
CA ILE A 127 1.52 12.20 2.46
C ILE A 127 1.85 13.47 1.66
N ALA A 128 2.64 13.38 0.60
CA ALA A 128 2.93 14.52 -0.27
C ALA A 128 2.71 14.20 -1.74
N PHE A 129 2.30 15.21 -2.50
CA PHE A 129 2.30 15.18 -3.95
C PHE A 129 3.25 16.25 -4.49
N ASN A 130 4.17 15.80 -5.34
CA ASN A 130 4.87 16.68 -6.26
C ASN A 130 3.86 17.16 -7.30
N VAL A 131 3.77 18.48 -7.49
CA VAL A 131 2.86 19.13 -8.44
C VAL A 131 3.63 20.11 -9.31
N GLU A 132 3.18 20.33 -10.54
CA GLU A 132 3.80 21.27 -11.49
C GLU A 132 3.71 22.73 -11.01
N ASP A 133 2.52 23.14 -10.54
CA ASP A 133 2.26 24.45 -9.96
C ASP A 133 1.43 24.31 -8.67
N VAL A 134 2.07 24.65 -7.54
CA VAL A 134 1.47 24.60 -6.19
C VAL A 134 0.34 25.62 -6.04
N TYR A 135 0.43 26.79 -6.67
CA TYR A 135 -0.57 27.85 -6.57
C TYR A 135 -1.81 27.50 -7.38
N ALA A 136 -1.62 27.10 -8.65
CA ALA A 136 -2.73 26.67 -9.51
C ALA A 136 -3.45 25.43 -8.94
N MET A 137 -2.70 24.44 -8.44
CA MET A 137 -3.28 23.27 -7.77
C MET A 137 -4.04 23.67 -6.50
N SER A 138 -3.49 24.56 -5.67
CA SER A 138 -4.16 25.00 -4.45
C SER A 138 -5.47 25.73 -4.73
N ALA A 139 -5.49 26.61 -5.73
CA ALA A 139 -6.70 27.31 -6.16
C ALA A 139 -7.76 26.34 -6.72
N ALA A 140 -7.36 25.32 -7.47
CA ALA A 140 -8.27 24.30 -8.00
C ALA A 140 -8.87 23.41 -6.89
N LEU A 141 -8.07 23.06 -5.87
CA LEU A 141 -8.52 22.34 -4.68
C LEU A 141 -9.51 23.17 -3.86
N GLU A 142 -9.19 24.44 -3.59
CA GLU A 142 -10.08 25.36 -2.87
C GLU A 142 -11.41 25.59 -3.61
N ALA A 143 -11.37 25.81 -4.92
CA ALA A 143 -12.57 25.94 -5.74
C ALA A 143 -13.44 24.68 -5.74
N ALA A 144 -12.87 23.52 -5.40
CA ALA A 144 -13.60 22.27 -5.19
C ALA A 144 -14.03 22.02 -3.73
N GLY A 145 -13.80 22.99 -2.82
CA GLY A 145 -14.18 22.91 -1.41
C GLY A 145 -13.21 22.12 -0.52
N VAL A 146 -11.99 21.84 -0.99
CA VAL A 146 -10.98 21.14 -0.18
C VAL A 146 -10.42 22.08 0.89
N ALA A 147 -10.40 21.62 2.14
CA ALA A 147 -9.88 22.39 3.26
C ALA A 147 -8.34 22.48 3.24
N PHE A 148 -7.80 23.56 3.80
CA PHE A 148 -6.35 23.77 3.93
C PHE A 148 -5.94 23.93 5.38
N GLN A 149 -4.83 23.28 5.73
CA GLN A 149 -4.08 23.56 6.94
C GLN A 149 -3.14 24.75 6.75
N LYS A 150 -2.56 24.88 5.54
CA LYS A 150 -1.64 25.94 5.19
C LYS A 150 -1.69 26.19 3.68
N ARG A 151 -1.98 27.41 3.26
CA ARG A 151 -1.95 27.86 1.86
C ARG A 151 -0.52 28.13 1.37
N PRO A 152 -0.28 28.23 0.05
CA PRO A 152 1.03 28.57 -0.52
C PRO A 152 1.67 29.81 0.10
N ASP A 153 0.85 30.84 0.38
CA ASP A 153 1.28 32.13 0.93
C ASP A 153 1.13 32.28 2.44
N GLU A 154 0.75 31.24 3.17
CA GLU A 154 0.64 31.29 4.64
C GLU A 154 1.95 30.88 5.35
N GLY A 155 2.14 31.37 6.58
CA GLY A 155 3.33 31.08 7.38
C GLY A 155 4.64 31.67 6.83
N ARG A 156 5.77 31.20 7.39
CA ARG A 156 7.12 31.67 7.00
C ARG A 156 7.61 31.06 5.68
N MET A 157 7.26 29.81 5.41
CA MET A 157 7.71 29.09 4.21
C MET A 157 6.66 29.25 3.09
N LYS A 158 7.04 29.95 2.02
CA LYS A 158 6.19 30.20 0.84
C LYS A 158 6.42 29.13 -0.23
N GLY A 159 5.47 28.97 -1.15
CA GLY A 159 5.61 28.07 -2.31
C GLY A 159 5.41 26.58 -2.04
N LEU A 160 4.90 26.23 -0.85
CA LEU A 160 4.34 24.91 -0.52
C LEU A 160 3.01 25.09 0.22
N ALA A 161 2.11 24.11 0.11
CA ALA A 161 0.84 24.10 0.81
C ALA A 161 0.58 22.75 1.50
N PHE A 162 -0.29 22.76 2.51
CA PHE A 162 -0.88 21.57 3.11
C PHE A 162 -2.39 21.67 2.96
N CYS A 163 -2.97 20.86 2.06
CA CYS A 163 -4.41 20.62 2.05
C CYS A 163 -4.76 19.44 2.96
N LEU A 164 -6.04 19.28 3.26
CA LEU A 164 -6.59 18.19 4.06
C LEU A 164 -7.36 17.23 3.17
N ASP A 165 -7.17 15.93 3.40
CA ASP A 165 -8.07 14.92 2.87
C ASP A 165 -9.42 14.89 3.64
N PRO A 166 -10.44 14.15 3.17
CA PRO A 166 -11.76 14.13 3.81
C PRO A 166 -11.77 13.64 5.26
N ASP A 167 -10.71 12.95 5.68
CA ASP A 167 -10.51 12.36 6.99
C ASP A 167 -9.57 13.21 7.88
N GLY A 168 -9.03 14.30 7.32
CA GLY A 168 -8.18 15.27 8.02
C GLY A 168 -6.67 14.97 7.96
N TYR A 169 -6.23 13.98 7.17
CA TYR A 169 -4.80 13.78 6.92
C TYR A 169 -4.23 14.93 6.10
N TRP A 170 -3.02 15.33 6.44
CA TRP A 170 -2.32 16.40 5.75
C TRP A 170 -1.74 15.87 4.44
N ILE A 171 -1.94 16.62 3.36
CA ILE A 171 -1.35 16.38 2.05
C ILE A 171 -0.46 17.58 1.69
N GLU A 172 0.86 17.37 1.68
CA GLU A 172 1.79 18.40 1.21
C GLU A 172 1.74 18.55 -0.32
N LEU A 173 1.73 19.77 -0.81
CA LEU A 173 1.86 20.12 -2.22
C LEU A 173 3.22 20.79 -2.44
N VAL A 174 4.13 20.08 -3.09
CA VAL A 174 5.51 20.52 -3.32
C VAL A 174 5.73 20.79 -4.80
N LYS A 175 6.38 21.93 -5.14
CA LYS A 175 6.75 22.19 -6.55
C LYS A 175 7.78 21.17 -7.02
N ARG A 176 7.39 20.39 -8.04
CA ARG A 176 8.21 19.46 -8.79
C ARG A 176 9.21 20.17 -9.70
N GLU A 177 10.27 19.48 -10.11
CA GLU A 177 11.15 19.95 -11.18
C GLU A 177 10.40 19.96 -12.53
N GLU A 178 10.67 20.96 -13.37
CA GLU A 178 9.92 21.20 -14.60
C GLU A 178 10.28 20.22 -15.72
N GLY A 179 9.32 19.90 -16.58
CA GLY A 179 9.54 19.10 -17.80
C GLY A 179 9.84 17.60 -17.62
N LEU A 180 9.99 17.09 -16.40
CA LEU A 180 10.36 15.68 -16.16
C LEU A 180 9.25 14.67 -16.54
N PHE A 181 8.00 15.01 -16.27
CA PHE A 181 6.85 14.13 -16.47
C PHE A 181 5.67 14.91 -17.08
N PRO A 182 4.96 14.37 -18.09
CA PRO A 182 3.78 15.01 -18.67
C PRO A 182 2.57 15.02 -17.74
N GLU A 183 2.52 14.14 -16.73
CA GLU A 183 1.49 14.12 -15.71
C GLU A 183 1.66 15.32 -14.76
N PRO A 184 0.61 16.07 -14.40
CA PRO A 184 0.75 17.29 -13.58
C PRO A 184 1.19 17.02 -12.13
N GLN A 185 1.10 15.76 -11.67
CA GLN A 185 1.40 15.39 -10.28
C GLN A 185 1.73 13.90 -10.09
N ASN A 186 2.50 13.60 -9.02
CA ASN A 186 2.75 12.25 -8.51
C ASN A 186 2.82 12.21 -6.99
N LEU A 187 2.42 11.08 -6.39
CA LEU A 187 2.67 10.78 -4.98
C LEU A 187 4.19 10.78 -4.76
N SER A 188 4.69 11.61 -3.84
CA SER A 188 6.11 11.91 -3.69
C SER A 188 6.69 11.54 -2.33
N GLN A 189 5.94 11.69 -1.24
CA GLN A 189 6.41 11.33 0.11
C GLN A 189 5.33 10.60 0.92
N THR A 190 5.79 9.77 1.86
CA THR A 190 5.07 9.40 3.08
C THR A 190 5.95 9.82 4.25
N MET A 191 5.49 10.77 5.07
CA MET A 191 6.27 11.31 6.17
C MET A 191 5.84 10.72 7.52
N MET A 192 6.81 10.24 8.29
CA MET A 192 6.61 9.78 9.67
C MET A 192 7.66 10.42 10.59
N ARG A 193 7.28 10.75 11.82
CA ARG A 193 8.25 11.15 12.85
C ARG A 193 8.89 9.92 13.47
N VAL A 194 10.16 10.04 13.87
CA VAL A 194 10.95 8.96 14.48
C VAL A 194 11.61 9.44 15.76
N LYS A 195 11.76 8.55 16.75
CA LYS A 195 12.41 8.87 18.02
C LYS A 195 13.94 8.91 17.91
N ASP A 196 14.51 8.00 17.14
CA ASP A 196 15.97 7.79 17.07
C ASP A 196 16.39 7.65 15.61
N ALA A 197 17.03 8.69 15.09
CA ALA A 197 17.48 8.72 13.71
C ALA A 197 18.47 7.59 13.40
N ASP A 198 19.49 7.37 14.22
CA ASP A 198 20.56 6.41 13.91
C ASP A 198 20.04 4.98 13.87
N ARG A 199 19.21 4.59 14.86
CA ARG A 199 18.57 3.27 14.88
C ARG A 199 17.62 3.09 13.70
N THR A 200 16.80 4.09 13.39
CA THR A 200 15.84 3.97 12.30
C THR A 200 16.51 4.06 10.91
N ILE A 201 17.57 4.85 10.72
CA ILE A 201 18.41 4.84 9.51
C ILE A 201 19.04 3.46 9.32
N HIS A 202 19.63 2.88 10.37
CA HIS A 202 20.16 1.51 10.32
C HIS A 202 19.08 0.51 9.88
N PHE A 203 17.87 0.63 10.43
CA PHE A 203 16.75 -0.23 10.06
C PHE A 203 16.36 -0.13 8.58
N TYR A 204 16.08 1.07 8.06
CA TYR A 204 15.65 1.21 6.66
C TYR A 204 16.79 0.99 5.65
N ARG A 205 18.01 1.43 5.97
CA ARG A 205 19.19 1.33 5.09
C ARG A 205 19.85 -0.05 5.11
N ASP A 206 20.19 -0.54 6.30
CA ASP A 206 21.08 -1.71 6.45
C ASP A 206 20.30 -3.01 6.62
N ILE A 207 19.09 -2.96 7.18
CA ILE A 207 18.19 -4.11 7.28
C ILE A 207 17.29 -4.18 6.05
N LEU A 208 16.39 -3.21 5.82
CA LEU A 208 15.47 -3.22 4.68
C LEU A 208 16.12 -2.85 3.34
N GLY A 209 17.33 -2.30 3.33
CA GLY A 209 18.10 -2.12 2.10
C GLY A 209 17.67 -0.96 1.21
N MET A 210 16.84 -0.05 1.74
CA MET A 210 16.53 1.23 1.09
C MET A 210 17.77 2.11 1.00
N ASP A 211 17.74 3.06 0.07
CA ASP A 211 18.80 4.03 -0.14
C ASP A 211 18.44 5.34 0.57
N LEU A 212 19.33 5.83 1.44
CA LEU A 212 19.23 7.18 1.99
C LEU A 212 19.56 8.17 0.87
N VAL A 213 18.53 8.78 0.29
CA VAL A 213 18.62 9.66 -0.88
C VAL A 213 19.08 11.05 -0.48
N ARG A 214 18.61 11.56 0.66
CA ARG A 214 18.89 12.92 1.13
C ARG A 214 18.80 13.00 2.65
N ALA A 215 19.63 13.85 3.25
CA ALA A 215 19.40 14.39 4.59
C ALA A 215 19.15 15.91 4.47
N MET A 216 18.20 16.44 5.26
CA MET A 216 17.93 17.87 5.37
C MET A 216 17.96 18.27 6.83
N HIS A 217 19.10 18.78 7.27
CA HIS A 217 19.33 19.19 8.66
C HIS A 217 18.92 20.64 8.89
N ILE A 218 18.04 20.88 9.85
CA ILE A 218 17.68 22.20 10.37
C ILE A 218 18.32 22.34 11.76
N PRO A 219 19.41 23.12 11.91
CA PRO A 219 20.18 23.17 13.15
C PRO A 219 19.34 23.53 14.37
N GLY A 220 19.36 22.66 15.39
CA GLY A 220 18.68 22.87 16.67
C GLY A 220 17.16 22.63 16.67
N ASP A 221 16.61 22.00 15.62
CA ASP A 221 15.18 21.72 15.50
C ASP A 221 14.92 20.26 15.06
N PHE A 222 15.14 19.94 13.79
CA PHE A 222 14.93 18.60 13.25
C PHE A 222 15.83 18.26 12.05
N THR A 223 15.93 16.98 11.72
CA THR A 223 16.48 16.50 10.45
C THR A 223 15.45 15.63 9.73
N ASN A 224 15.22 15.88 8.44
CA ASN A 224 14.44 14.97 7.59
C ASN A 224 15.37 14.07 6.78
N TYR A 225 15.12 12.76 6.80
CA TYR A 225 15.86 11.74 6.06
C TYR A 225 14.93 11.10 5.03
N PHE A 226 15.34 11.09 3.76
CA PHE A 226 14.50 10.63 2.65
C PHE A 226 15.04 9.31 2.10
N PHE A 227 14.19 8.27 2.08
CA PHE A 227 14.56 6.91 1.69
C PHE A 227 13.80 6.45 0.45
N ALA A 228 14.49 5.78 -0.48
CA ALA A 228 13.86 5.21 -1.68
C ALA A 228 14.44 3.83 -2.03
N ASN A 229 13.70 3.05 -2.82
CA ASN A 229 14.25 1.88 -3.50
C ASN A 229 14.80 2.30 -4.87
N LEU A 230 16.05 2.76 -4.92
CA LEU A 230 16.65 3.24 -6.16
C LEU A 230 17.08 2.10 -7.08
N THR A 231 17.10 2.37 -8.39
CA THR A 231 17.79 1.53 -9.37
C THR A 231 19.32 1.65 -9.20
N PRO A 232 20.13 0.69 -9.73
CA PRO A 232 21.59 0.79 -9.66
C PRO A 232 22.16 2.10 -10.22
N ALA A 233 21.65 2.58 -11.36
CA ALA A 233 22.09 3.84 -11.96
C ALA A 233 21.69 5.07 -11.13
N GLN A 234 20.51 5.05 -10.50
CA GLN A 234 20.09 6.12 -9.58
C GLN A 234 20.94 6.16 -8.32
N ARG A 235 21.34 5.00 -7.76
CA ARG A 235 22.29 4.95 -6.63
C ARG A 235 23.65 5.54 -6.98
N GLU A 236 24.14 5.27 -8.19
CA GLU A 236 25.42 5.81 -8.65
C GLU A 236 25.35 7.35 -8.81
N ALA A 237 24.25 7.85 -9.39
CA ALA A 237 24.01 9.29 -9.54
C ALA A 237 23.71 10.04 -8.21
N MET A 238 23.20 9.35 -7.19
CA MET A 238 22.86 9.91 -5.88
C MET A 238 23.64 9.22 -4.75
N ALA A 239 24.92 8.94 -4.99
CA ALA A 239 25.77 8.23 -4.03
C ALA A 239 26.09 9.06 -2.77
N ASP A 240 26.08 10.38 -2.89
CA ASP A 240 26.22 11.34 -1.79
C ASP A 240 24.84 11.96 -1.46
N PRO A 241 24.26 11.73 -0.26
CA PRO A 241 22.98 12.30 0.16
C PRO A 241 23.04 13.81 0.45
N GLU A 242 24.23 14.43 0.41
CA GLU A 242 24.45 15.88 0.48
C GLU A 242 24.82 16.51 -0.89
N SER A 243 24.67 15.76 -2.00
CA SER A 243 24.89 16.26 -3.37
C SER A 243 23.78 17.20 -3.87
N ALA A 244 23.99 17.85 -5.02
CA ALA A 244 22.95 18.67 -5.65
C ALA A 244 21.81 17.78 -6.18
N GLU A 245 22.19 16.62 -6.71
CA GLU A 245 21.34 15.55 -7.22
C GLU A 245 20.44 15.00 -6.10
N ALA A 246 21.00 14.70 -4.93
CA ALA A 246 20.25 14.33 -3.72
C ALA A 246 19.26 15.41 -3.28
N ARG A 247 19.65 16.69 -3.31
CA ARG A 247 18.73 17.80 -2.99
C ARG A 247 17.56 17.87 -3.97
N ALA A 248 17.80 17.63 -5.26
CA ALA A 248 16.76 17.60 -6.28
C ALA A 248 15.87 16.34 -6.21
N ALA A 249 16.41 15.19 -5.81
CA ALA A 249 15.81 13.86 -5.94
C ALA A 249 14.34 13.74 -5.52
N VAL A 250 13.95 14.32 -4.37
CA VAL A 250 12.56 14.30 -3.88
C VAL A 250 11.59 14.93 -4.89
N LYS A 251 12.04 15.89 -5.71
CA LYS A 251 11.29 16.57 -6.77
C LYS A 251 11.43 15.93 -8.15
N THR A 252 12.29 14.94 -8.32
CA THR A 252 12.58 14.32 -9.63
C THR A 252 12.20 12.84 -9.71
N LEU A 253 12.04 12.17 -8.57
CA LEU A 253 11.57 10.79 -8.51
C LEU A 253 10.06 10.69 -8.79
N TRP A 254 9.68 9.70 -9.61
CA TRP A 254 8.27 9.33 -9.81
C TRP A 254 7.70 8.53 -8.63
N GLN A 255 8.49 7.58 -8.13
CA GLN A 255 8.09 6.76 -6.98
C GLN A 255 8.33 7.53 -5.69
N PRO A 256 7.42 7.41 -4.70
CA PRO A 256 7.54 8.18 -3.48
C PRO A 256 8.70 7.71 -2.61
N VAL A 257 9.21 8.64 -1.83
CA VAL A 257 10.19 8.40 -0.78
C VAL A 257 9.50 8.21 0.57
N LEU A 258 10.10 7.41 1.44
CA LEU A 258 9.78 7.41 2.85
C LEU A 258 10.56 8.56 3.51
N GLU A 259 9.86 9.55 4.04
CA GLU A 259 10.46 10.68 4.75
C GLU A 259 10.37 10.46 6.26
N LEU A 260 11.50 10.58 6.94
CA LEU A 260 11.60 10.39 8.38
C LEU A 260 12.05 11.68 9.04
N THR A 261 11.17 12.30 9.82
CA THR A 261 11.47 13.52 10.59
C THR A 261 11.94 13.13 12.00
N HIS A 262 13.19 13.46 12.32
CA HIS A 262 13.75 13.31 13.66
C HIS A 262 13.89 14.69 14.32
N ASN A 263 13.11 14.94 15.38
CA ASN A 263 13.27 16.13 16.22
C ASN A 263 14.45 15.92 17.17
N HIS A 264 15.41 16.85 17.18
CA HIS A 264 16.69 16.66 17.88
C HIS A 264 16.50 16.55 19.41
N GLY A 265 17.16 15.57 20.03
CA GLY A 265 17.09 15.31 21.46
C GLY A 265 16.01 14.31 21.86
N THR A 266 15.06 13.98 20.97
CA THR A 266 14.02 12.97 21.25
C THR A 266 14.61 11.57 21.45
N GLU A 267 15.80 11.30 20.91
CA GLU A 267 16.53 10.05 21.10
C GLU A 267 17.07 9.87 22.53
N LYS A 268 17.14 10.97 23.31
CA LYS A 268 17.63 11.01 24.70
C LYS A 268 16.51 11.22 25.73
N ASP A 269 15.28 11.46 25.28
CA ASP A 269 14.12 11.65 26.15
C ASP A 269 13.37 10.32 26.31
N ASP A 270 13.52 9.67 27.46
CA ASP A 270 12.83 8.41 27.76
C ASP A 270 11.29 8.54 27.76
N ALA A 271 10.75 9.73 28.08
CA ALA A 271 9.31 9.99 28.09
C ALA A 271 8.74 10.31 26.70
N PHE A 272 9.58 10.62 25.72
CA PHE A 272 9.14 10.83 24.34
C PHE A 272 8.83 9.49 23.67
N HIS A 273 7.63 9.39 23.06
CA HIS A 273 7.20 8.25 22.27
C HIS A 273 6.48 8.73 21.01
N VAL A 274 6.75 8.09 19.87
CA VAL A 274 6.03 8.34 18.62
C VAL A 274 4.70 7.58 18.68
N HIS A 275 3.57 8.27 18.45
CA HIS A 275 2.27 7.58 18.41
C HIS A 275 2.07 6.90 17.05
N THR A 276 1.82 5.58 17.06
CA THR A 276 1.87 4.73 15.86
C THR A 276 0.58 4.78 15.02
N GLY A 277 -0.48 5.43 15.51
CA GLY A 277 -1.81 5.42 14.91
C GLY A 277 -2.59 4.10 15.07
N ASN A 278 -2.02 3.10 15.75
CA ASN A 278 -2.64 1.79 16.01
C ASN A 278 -3.18 1.63 17.45
N SER A 279 -2.80 2.53 18.35
CA SER A 279 -3.49 2.81 19.62
C SER A 279 -4.51 3.93 19.44
N GLU A 280 -5.43 4.09 20.39
CA GLU A 280 -6.34 5.24 20.38
C GLU A 280 -5.57 6.55 20.62
N PRO A 281 -5.86 7.64 19.87
CA PRO A 281 -6.84 7.70 18.78
C PRO A 281 -6.31 7.06 17.47
N LEU A 282 -7.10 6.16 16.88
CA LEU A 282 -6.71 5.44 15.67
C LEU A 282 -6.53 6.34 14.45
N GLY A 283 -5.54 6.04 13.60
CA GLY A 283 -5.19 6.88 12.43
C GLY A 283 -4.43 6.11 11.36
N PHE A 284 -3.22 6.57 11.03
CA PHE A 284 -2.24 5.83 10.22
C PHE A 284 -2.06 4.38 10.72
N GLY A 285 -1.95 3.42 9.80
CA GLY A 285 -1.83 1.99 10.13
C GLY A 285 -0.39 1.48 10.07
N HIS A 286 0.16 1.44 8.86
CA HIS A 286 1.46 0.86 8.59
C HIS A 286 2.00 1.40 7.27
N ILE A 287 3.30 1.21 7.05
CA ILE A 287 3.84 1.10 5.70
C ILE A 287 4.07 -0.36 5.37
N GLY A 288 4.04 -0.72 4.09
CA GLY A 288 4.20 -2.10 3.64
C GLY A 288 5.25 -2.28 2.55
N PHE A 289 5.86 -3.46 2.56
CA PHE A 289 6.93 -3.85 1.66
C PHE A 289 6.60 -5.19 0.99
N LEU A 290 6.82 -5.27 -0.33
CA LEU A 290 6.85 -6.56 -1.03
C LEU A 290 8.22 -7.20 -0.89
N VAL A 291 8.28 -8.52 -0.67
CA VAL A 291 9.52 -9.31 -0.60
C VAL A 291 9.38 -10.67 -1.29
N ASP A 292 10.40 -11.11 -2.02
CA ASP A 292 10.37 -12.34 -2.82
C ASP A 292 10.16 -13.62 -1.99
N ASP A 293 10.70 -13.65 -0.76
CA ASP A 293 10.53 -14.76 0.21
C ASP A 293 10.32 -14.20 1.63
N LEU A 294 9.06 -14.10 2.04
CA LEU A 294 8.67 -13.56 3.35
C LEU A 294 9.15 -14.43 4.52
N GLU A 295 9.12 -15.75 4.42
CA GLU A 295 9.54 -16.64 5.51
C GLU A 295 11.05 -16.49 5.77
N ALA A 296 11.85 -16.46 4.70
CA ALA A 296 13.29 -16.27 4.81
C ALA A 296 13.64 -14.83 5.25
N THR A 297 12.96 -13.82 4.70
CA THR A 297 13.15 -12.41 5.11
C THR A 297 12.87 -12.23 6.60
N CYS A 298 11.71 -12.69 7.08
CA CYS A 298 11.34 -12.55 8.49
C CYS A 298 12.33 -13.26 9.42
N LYS A 299 12.81 -14.45 9.03
CA LYS A 299 13.81 -15.20 9.79
C LYS A 299 15.14 -14.44 9.89
N GLU A 300 15.64 -13.87 8.79
CA GLU A 300 16.89 -13.09 8.83
C GLU A 300 16.71 -11.77 9.59
N MET A 301 15.55 -11.13 9.51
CA MET A 301 15.22 -9.94 10.32
C MET A 301 15.15 -10.27 11.83
N GLU A 302 14.53 -11.39 12.21
CA GLU A 302 14.50 -11.86 13.60
C GLU A 302 15.92 -12.20 14.11
N GLN A 303 16.78 -12.78 13.27
CA GLN A 303 18.20 -13.01 13.57
C GLN A 303 19.01 -11.70 13.70
N ALA A 304 18.61 -10.64 13.00
CA ALA A 304 19.16 -9.29 13.16
C ALA A 304 18.54 -8.52 14.35
N GLY A 305 17.69 -9.15 15.17
CA GLY A 305 17.10 -8.55 16.36
C GLY A 305 15.87 -7.67 16.08
N VAL A 306 15.27 -7.72 14.89
CA VAL A 306 14.04 -6.98 14.58
C VAL A 306 12.86 -7.57 15.37
N PRO A 307 12.12 -6.76 16.16
CA PRO A 307 10.92 -7.22 16.84
C PRO A 307 9.76 -7.41 15.86
N PHE A 308 8.92 -8.42 16.13
CA PHE A 308 7.72 -8.71 15.34
C PHE A 308 6.46 -8.62 16.21
N HIS A 309 5.45 -7.95 15.68
CA HIS A 309 4.09 -7.98 16.21
C HIS A 309 3.33 -9.23 15.74
N LYS A 310 3.59 -9.68 14.51
CA LYS A 310 3.05 -10.92 13.93
C LYS A 310 4.05 -11.53 12.94
N ARG A 311 4.42 -12.80 13.10
CA ARG A 311 5.22 -13.58 12.13
C ARG A 311 4.33 -14.25 11.07
N PRO A 312 4.88 -14.77 9.96
CA PRO A 312 4.10 -15.54 8.99
C PRO A 312 3.38 -16.75 9.60
N GLN A 313 4.02 -17.48 10.51
CA GLN A 313 3.42 -18.62 11.21
C GLN A 313 2.36 -18.26 12.26
N ASP A 314 2.19 -16.98 12.61
CA ASP A 314 1.28 -16.55 13.66
C ASP A 314 -0.15 -16.39 13.10
N GLY A 315 -1.09 -17.17 13.65
CA GLY A 315 -2.49 -17.14 13.27
C GLY A 315 -2.83 -17.94 12.00
N GLY A 316 -3.93 -17.57 11.34
CA GLY A 316 -4.45 -18.32 10.19
C GLY A 316 -3.87 -17.96 8.82
N MET A 317 -2.87 -17.06 8.77
CA MET A 317 -2.39 -16.45 7.51
C MET A 317 -0.87 -16.29 7.50
N SER A 318 -0.24 -16.95 6.52
CA SER A 318 1.22 -17.00 6.33
C SER A 318 1.74 -16.21 5.13
N SER A 319 0.89 -15.41 4.49
CA SER A 319 1.22 -14.53 3.36
C SER A 319 1.66 -13.13 3.77
N LEU A 320 1.56 -12.79 5.06
CA LEU A 320 2.04 -11.52 5.61
C LEU A 320 2.65 -11.63 7.03
N ALA A 321 3.51 -10.68 7.34
CA ALA A 321 4.08 -10.45 8.66
C ALA A 321 4.05 -8.95 9.02
N PHE A 322 4.03 -8.65 10.32
CA PHE A 322 4.17 -7.30 10.85
C PHE A 322 5.45 -7.24 11.69
N ALA A 323 6.50 -6.66 11.11
CA ALA A 323 7.70 -6.24 11.83
C ALA A 323 7.45 -4.88 12.51
N LEU A 324 8.27 -4.54 13.51
CA LEU A 324 8.26 -3.25 14.18
C LEU A 324 9.59 -2.54 13.87
N ASP A 325 9.49 -1.29 13.43
CA ASP A 325 10.65 -0.40 13.31
C ASP A 325 11.13 0.06 14.72
N PRO A 326 12.29 0.72 14.85
CA PRO A 326 12.79 1.19 16.15
C PRO A 326 11.92 2.22 16.87
N SER A 327 11.00 2.90 16.17
CA SER A 327 9.98 3.79 16.74
C SER A 327 8.65 3.08 17.04
N GLY A 328 8.54 1.77 16.78
CA GLY A 328 7.35 0.96 17.01
C GLY A 328 6.31 1.02 15.88
N ALA A 329 6.63 1.64 14.73
CA ALA A 329 5.76 1.64 13.57
C ALA A 329 5.66 0.24 12.95
N LEU A 330 4.45 -0.15 12.53
CA LEU A 330 4.19 -1.44 11.91
C LEU A 330 4.65 -1.46 10.45
N LEU A 331 5.30 -2.57 10.08
CA LEU A 331 5.81 -2.85 8.74
C LEU A 331 5.17 -4.13 8.20
N CYS A 332 4.24 -3.98 7.26
CA CYS A 332 3.54 -5.10 6.63
C CYS A 332 4.40 -5.69 5.49
N GLY A 333 5.07 -6.81 5.75
CA GLY A 333 5.77 -7.58 4.70
C GLY A 333 4.80 -8.53 4.00
N ALA A 334 4.69 -8.45 2.68
CA ALA A 334 3.82 -9.32 1.86
C ALA A 334 4.60 -10.00 0.72
N VAL A 335 4.20 -11.23 0.35
CA VAL A 335 4.78 -11.97 -0.78
C VAL A 335 4.11 -11.54 -2.09
N PRO A 336 4.86 -11.23 -3.17
CA PRO A 336 4.26 -10.94 -4.46
C PRO A 336 3.45 -12.14 -4.98
N ALA A 337 2.30 -11.86 -5.60
CA ALA A 337 1.53 -12.88 -6.29
C ALA A 337 2.38 -13.41 -7.46
N ARG A 338 2.98 -14.59 -7.24
CA ARG A 338 4.01 -15.25 -8.08
C ARG A 338 4.19 -14.65 -9.47
N PRO A 339 5.41 -14.27 -9.90
CA PRO A 339 5.63 -13.83 -11.26
C PRO A 339 5.12 -14.88 -12.24
N VAL A 340 4.07 -14.55 -12.99
CA VAL A 340 3.81 -15.20 -14.27
C VAL A 340 5.04 -14.86 -15.10
N ASN A 341 5.85 -15.89 -15.42
CA ASN A 341 7.15 -15.81 -16.08
C ASN A 341 7.34 -14.50 -16.85
N SER A 342 8.37 -13.73 -16.46
CA SER A 342 8.83 -12.56 -17.19
C SER A 342 8.68 -12.79 -18.68
N ILE A 343 7.87 -11.95 -19.34
CA ILE A 343 7.75 -11.99 -20.79
C ILE A 343 9.11 -11.55 -21.31
N ALA A 344 9.94 -12.55 -21.63
CA ALA A 344 11.10 -12.36 -22.46
C ALA A 344 10.60 -11.71 -23.75
N LEU A 345 10.94 -10.44 -23.94
CA LEU A 345 10.72 -9.64 -25.14
C LEU A 345 11.64 -10.17 -26.26
N THR A 346 11.48 -11.44 -26.59
CA THR A 346 12.27 -12.18 -27.57
C THR A 346 11.34 -13.00 -28.46
N ARG A 347 10.99 -12.41 -29.61
CA ARG A 347 10.63 -13.09 -30.87
C ARG A 347 9.88 -14.43 -30.75
N ARG A 348 8.62 -14.43 -30.30
CA ARG A 348 7.71 -15.61 -30.49
C ARG A 348 6.24 -15.29 -30.79
N ALA A 349 5.92 -14.09 -31.25
CA ALA A 349 4.60 -13.72 -31.78
C ALA A 349 4.47 -14.01 -33.29
N ALA A 350 4.85 -15.20 -33.75
CA ALA A 350 4.75 -15.60 -35.16
C ALA A 350 4.68 -17.13 -35.36
N ASN A 351 3.68 -17.79 -34.76
CA ASN A 351 3.06 -19.05 -35.25
C ASN A 351 2.05 -19.63 -34.24
N ARG A 352 0.78 -19.19 -34.31
CA ARG A 352 -0.43 -19.94 -33.88
C ARG A 352 -1.69 -19.18 -34.31
N LEU A 353 -2.11 -19.38 -35.56
CA LEU A 353 -3.47 -19.06 -36.01
C LEU A 353 -4.29 -20.36 -36.07
N PRO A 354 -5.58 -20.36 -35.68
CA PRO A 354 -6.42 -21.56 -35.70
C PRO A 354 -6.66 -22.15 -37.10
N GLY A 355 -7.10 -23.41 -37.13
CA GLY A 355 -7.24 -24.19 -38.34
C GLY A 355 -8.41 -23.80 -39.24
N ARG A 356 -8.21 -22.86 -40.16
CA ARG A 356 -8.90 -22.85 -41.48
C ARG A 356 -8.08 -22.23 -42.64
N ALA A 357 -6.78 -22.00 -42.45
CA ALA A 357 -5.88 -21.39 -43.45
C ALA A 357 -4.73 -22.30 -43.95
N ARG A 358 -4.91 -23.63 -43.99
CA ARG A 358 -3.89 -24.57 -44.50
C ARG A 358 -3.93 -24.84 -46.01
N ALA A 359 -4.98 -24.46 -46.73
CA ALA A 359 -5.08 -24.61 -48.18
C ALA A 359 -4.30 -23.53 -48.97
N ALA A 360 -4.46 -22.25 -48.61
CA ALA A 360 -3.89 -21.12 -49.36
C ALA A 360 -2.35 -21.06 -49.37
N ARG A 361 -1.68 -21.55 -48.31
CA ARG A 361 -0.21 -21.49 -48.19
C ARG A 361 0.55 -22.56 -49.00
N ARG A 362 -0.13 -23.58 -49.56
CA ARG A 362 0.51 -24.55 -50.49
C ARG A 362 0.60 -24.03 -51.93
N LEU A 363 -0.23 -23.04 -52.32
CA LEU A 363 -0.24 -22.50 -53.68
C LEU A 363 0.88 -21.47 -53.91
N VAL A 364 1.12 -20.58 -52.94
CA VAL A 364 2.14 -19.51 -53.05
C VAL A 364 3.56 -20.07 -53.03
N ARG A 365 3.85 -21.08 -52.18
CA ARG A 365 5.20 -21.65 -52.06
C ARG A 365 5.64 -22.48 -53.28
N ARG A 366 4.70 -22.91 -54.14
CA ARG A 366 5.03 -23.56 -55.43
C ARG A 366 5.38 -22.54 -56.53
N ARG A 367 4.75 -21.35 -56.57
CA ARG A 367 5.07 -20.31 -57.57
C ARG A 367 6.42 -19.63 -57.36
N VAL A 368 6.83 -19.36 -56.11
CA VAL A 368 8.12 -18.69 -55.84
C VAL A 368 9.33 -19.58 -56.15
N LEU A 369 9.23 -20.90 -55.94
CA LEU A 369 10.31 -21.85 -56.27
C LEU A 369 10.41 -22.19 -57.77
N GLN A 370 9.42 -21.79 -58.58
CA GLN A 370 9.44 -21.96 -60.04
C GLN A 370 10.12 -20.77 -60.74
N LEU A 371 9.99 -19.56 -60.21
CA LEU A 371 10.63 -18.34 -60.73
C LEU A 371 12.15 -18.26 -60.44
N LEU A 372 12.63 -18.91 -59.38
CA LEU A 372 14.05 -18.90 -58.99
C LEU A 372 14.90 -19.99 -59.69
N ARG A 373 14.35 -20.71 -60.69
CA ARG A 373 15.07 -21.72 -61.48
C ARG A 373 15.15 -21.41 -62.98
N SER A 374 14.64 -20.26 -63.43
CA SER A 374 14.59 -19.86 -64.84
C SER A 374 15.15 -18.44 -65.05
N GLY A 375 16.41 -18.22 -64.68
CA GLY A 375 17.01 -16.88 -64.65
C GLY A 375 18.54 -16.83 -64.77
N ALA A 376 19.16 -17.68 -65.60
CA ALA A 376 20.61 -17.61 -65.88
C ALA A 376 21.00 -18.19 -67.24
N ARG A 377 21.08 -17.36 -68.30
CA ARG A 377 21.86 -17.63 -69.53
C ARG A 377 22.33 -16.35 -70.23
N ARG A 378 23.65 -16.06 -70.13
CA ARG A 378 24.48 -15.20 -71.02
C ARG A 378 24.08 -13.70 -71.02
N VAL A 379 24.94 -12.70 -71.30
CA VAL A 379 26.07 -12.58 -72.25
C VAL A 379 27.18 -11.61 -71.74
N GLN A 380 28.45 -12.08 -71.81
CA GLN A 380 29.75 -11.44 -72.14
C GLN A 380 30.18 -9.99 -71.73
N HIS A 381 31.47 -9.89 -71.31
CA HIS A 381 32.52 -8.85 -71.53
C HIS A 381 32.21 -7.32 -71.39
N ALA A 382 33.11 -6.43 -70.93
CA ALA A 382 34.59 -6.45 -70.90
C ALA A 382 35.23 -5.52 -69.84
N ARG A 383 36.52 -5.79 -69.51
CA ARG A 383 37.66 -4.89 -69.15
C ARG A 383 37.43 -3.58 -68.36
N GLY A 384 38.19 -3.38 -67.26
CA GLY A 384 38.51 -2.03 -66.71
C GLY A 384 38.86 -1.96 -65.22
N THR A 385 40.15 -2.09 -64.88
CA THR A 385 40.77 -1.71 -63.57
C THR A 385 41.15 -0.22 -63.54
N PRO A 386 41.70 0.38 -62.44
CA PRO A 386 41.76 -0.03 -61.02
C PRO A 386 41.42 1.09 -59.98
N PHE A 387 41.23 0.77 -58.68
CA PHE A 387 42.11 1.15 -57.53
C PHE A 387 41.51 1.00 -56.10
N ARG A 388 42.27 0.36 -55.18
CA ARG A 388 42.35 0.50 -53.69
C ARG A 388 41.04 0.36 -52.84
N VAL A 389 41.02 -0.22 -51.62
CA VAL A 389 42.03 -0.39 -50.53
C VAL A 389 42.02 -1.83 -49.91
N CYS A 390 43.06 -2.13 -49.11
CA CYS A 390 43.59 -3.41 -48.62
C CYS A 390 42.78 -4.29 -47.63
N LEU A 391 43.26 -5.54 -47.51
CA LEU A 391 42.99 -6.58 -46.50
C LEU A 391 44.25 -6.90 -45.65
N GLY A 392 44.05 -7.52 -44.48
CA GLY A 392 45.02 -8.35 -43.72
C GLY A 392 44.23 -9.20 -42.70
N LEU A 393 44.29 -10.56 -42.62
CA LEU A 393 45.41 -11.52 -42.42
C LEU A 393 46.02 -11.40 -40.99
N SER A 394 46.28 -12.45 -40.20
CA SER A 394 46.15 -13.93 -40.35
C SER A 394 46.22 -14.66 -38.95
N PRO A 395 46.13 -16.02 -38.84
CA PRO A 395 45.80 -16.75 -37.58
C PRO A 395 46.81 -17.79 -37.04
N SER A 396 46.52 -18.32 -35.83
CA SER A 396 47.01 -19.58 -35.19
C SER A 396 46.21 -19.86 -33.89
N HIS A 397 46.21 -21.01 -33.17
CA HIS A 397 46.26 -22.45 -33.49
C HIS A 397 45.53 -23.28 -32.35
N GLY A 398 45.53 -24.62 -32.36
CA GLY A 398 44.87 -25.49 -31.33
C GLY A 398 45.81 -26.12 -30.28
N PRO A 399 45.47 -27.25 -29.57
CA PRO A 399 44.27 -28.11 -29.66
C PRO A 399 43.58 -28.45 -28.30
N ALA A 400 42.57 -29.35 -28.30
CA ALA A 400 41.91 -29.93 -27.10
C ALA A 400 42.41 -31.37 -26.81
N PRO A 401 42.07 -32.02 -25.66
CA PRO A 401 40.84 -32.85 -25.63
C PRO A 401 40.20 -33.13 -24.24
N ALA A 402 39.16 -33.98 -24.28
CA ALA A 402 38.64 -34.90 -23.25
C ALA A 402 37.57 -34.40 -22.25
N ALA A 403 36.69 -35.33 -21.87
CA ALA A 403 35.44 -35.09 -21.15
C ALA A 403 35.28 -36.06 -19.98
N HIS A 404 34.65 -35.60 -18.90
CA HIS A 404 33.92 -36.44 -17.97
C HIS A 404 32.71 -35.67 -17.43
N GLY A 405 31.56 -36.32 -17.35
CA GLY A 405 30.37 -35.77 -16.72
C GLY A 405 29.90 -36.65 -15.56
N VAL A 406 29.31 -36.02 -14.56
CA VAL A 406 28.39 -36.66 -13.61
C VAL A 406 27.24 -35.68 -13.36
N SER A 407 26.01 -36.19 -13.41
CA SER A 407 24.82 -35.45 -13.02
C SER A 407 24.51 -35.64 -11.54
N ASP A 408 24.15 -34.57 -10.82
CA ASP A 408 23.26 -34.71 -9.66
C ASP A 408 22.13 -33.66 -9.75
N ARG A 409 20.93 -34.12 -10.09
CA ARG A 409 19.69 -33.32 -10.04
C ARG A 409 18.87 -33.81 -8.86
N ARG A 410 18.99 -33.14 -7.70
CA ARG A 410 18.05 -33.35 -6.59
C ARG A 410 16.73 -32.64 -6.88
N PRO A 411 15.57 -33.28 -6.66
CA PRO A 411 14.27 -32.68 -6.94
C PRO A 411 13.86 -31.70 -5.83
N THR A 412 13.57 -30.45 -6.21
CA THR A 412 12.92 -29.50 -5.30
C THR A 412 11.46 -29.90 -5.06
N PRO A 413 10.98 -29.96 -3.80
CA PRO A 413 9.60 -30.36 -3.52
C PRO A 413 8.61 -29.28 -3.96
N ARG A 414 7.63 -29.66 -4.81
CA ARG A 414 6.50 -28.80 -5.18
C ARG A 414 5.60 -28.53 -3.96
N ARG A 415 5.87 -27.47 -3.20
CA ARG A 415 4.89 -26.95 -2.23
C ARG A 415 3.81 -26.12 -2.93
N ARG A 416 2.55 -26.52 -2.69
CA ARG A 416 1.34 -25.81 -3.14
C ARG A 416 1.06 -24.64 -2.18
N GLY A 417 1.60 -23.47 -2.46
CA GLY A 417 1.14 -22.22 -1.82
C GLY A 417 -0.20 -21.80 -2.41
N ARG A 418 -1.24 -21.64 -1.57
CA ARG A 418 -2.48 -20.94 -1.92
C ARG A 418 -2.33 -19.50 -1.46
N VAL A 419 -2.58 -18.53 -2.34
CA VAL A 419 -2.64 -17.11 -1.96
C VAL A 419 -4.04 -16.83 -1.40
N PHE A 420 -4.08 -16.35 -0.16
CA PHE A 420 -5.21 -15.67 0.45
C PHE A 420 -4.64 -14.61 1.39
N ILE A 421 -5.24 -13.43 1.40
CA ILE A 421 -4.91 -12.33 2.32
C ILE A 421 -6.21 -11.96 3.04
N VAL A 422 -6.15 -11.88 4.36
CA VAL A 422 -7.26 -11.51 5.26
C VAL A 422 -6.66 -10.67 6.39
N LEU A 423 -6.53 -9.37 6.16
CA LEU A 423 -5.99 -8.46 7.18
C LEU A 423 -6.80 -8.56 8.49
N PHE A 424 -6.15 -8.17 9.58
CA PHE A 424 -6.81 -7.90 10.84
C PHE A 424 -6.13 -6.68 11.46
N PHE A 425 -6.94 -5.74 11.95
CA PHE A 425 -6.49 -4.79 12.94
C PHE A 425 -6.25 -5.50 14.26
N ILE A 426 -5.34 -4.95 15.06
CA ILE A 426 -5.21 -5.34 16.45
C ILE A 426 -5.66 -4.15 17.30
N ILE A 427 -6.78 -4.34 17.99
CA ILE A 427 -7.09 -3.62 19.21
C ILE A 427 -6.00 -4.05 20.19
N GLY A 428 -5.12 -3.13 20.57
CA GLY A 428 -3.95 -3.45 21.38
C GLY A 428 -4.32 -4.09 22.72
N PRO A 429 -3.62 -5.15 23.15
CA PRO A 429 -3.47 -5.43 24.58
C PRO A 429 -2.45 -4.45 25.14
N ASP A 430 -2.81 -3.73 26.21
CA ASP A 430 -1.87 -2.85 26.91
C ASP A 430 -0.63 -3.62 27.36
N HIS A 431 0.55 -3.19 26.90
CA HIS A 431 1.80 -3.55 27.54
C HIS A 431 2.04 -2.62 28.74
N ASP A 432 1.23 -2.80 29.79
CA ASP A 432 1.57 -2.29 31.12
C ASP A 432 1.32 -3.35 32.20
N THR A 433 2.42 -3.92 32.69
CA THR A 433 2.39 -4.98 33.70
C THR A 433 2.04 -4.41 35.07
N ALA A 434 0.75 -4.51 35.39
CA ALA A 434 0.19 -4.50 36.74
C ALA A 434 0.15 -3.16 37.50
N ARG A 435 -0.77 -2.26 37.11
CA ARG A 435 -1.67 -1.52 38.05
C ARG A 435 -2.79 -0.67 37.39
N ALA A 436 -3.75 -1.31 36.70
CA ALA A 436 -4.98 -0.64 36.24
C ALA A 436 -6.26 -1.48 36.44
N ARG A 437 -6.78 -1.53 37.68
CA ARG A 437 -8.13 -2.06 37.96
C ARG A 437 -9.14 -0.91 38.06
N ALA A 438 -9.69 -0.46 36.92
CA ALA A 438 -10.89 0.39 36.93
C ALA A 438 -11.77 0.23 35.67
N ARG A 439 -12.97 -0.34 35.87
CA ARG A 439 -14.19 -0.16 35.05
C ARG A 439 -14.15 -0.61 33.57
N VAL A 440 -14.21 -1.92 33.35
CA VAL A 440 -14.71 -2.51 32.09
C VAL A 440 -16.24 -2.46 32.05
N CYS A 441 -16.84 -2.15 30.90
CA CYS A 441 -18.29 -2.12 30.68
C CYS A 441 -18.94 -3.51 30.88
N PRO A 442 -20.11 -3.64 31.56
CA PRO A 442 -20.72 -4.94 31.88
C PRO A 442 -20.97 -5.87 30.68
N ALA A 443 -21.18 -5.32 29.48
CA ALA A 443 -21.41 -6.09 28.25
C ALA A 443 -20.19 -6.92 27.83
N GLN A 444 -18.96 -6.41 28.02
CA GLN A 444 -17.72 -7.10 27.64
C GLN A 444 -17.44 -8.32 28.54
N ALA A 445 -17.74 -8.22 29.84
CA ALA A 445 -17.57 -9.32 30.79
C ALA A 445 -18.48 -10.51 30.47
N GLN A 446 -19.75 -10.24 30.10
CA GLN A 446 -20.71 -11.28 29.72
C GLN A 446 -20.32 -12.00 28.41
N TYR A 447 -19.76 -11.27 27.44
CA TYR A 447 -19.28 -11.81 26.17
C TYR A 447 -18.10 -12.80 26.35
N MET A 448 -17.10 -12.42 27.15
CA MET A 448 -15.93 -13.27 27.44
C MET A 448 -16.31 -14.55 28.20
N HIS A 449 -17.27 -14.47 29.12
CA HIS A 449 -17.79 -15.64 29.82
C HIS A 449 -18.48 -16.62 28.84
N ALA A 450 -19.33 -16.11 27.93
CA ALA A 450 -20.04 -16.93 26.93
C ALA A 450 -19.09 -17.66 25.95
N LEU A 451 -17.99 -17.03 25.54
CA LEU A 451 -16.97 -17.65 24.69
C LEU A 451 -16.24 -18.81 25.39
N SER A 452 -15.93 -18.67 26.68
CA SER A 452 -15.28 -19.74 27.45
C SER A 452 -16.16 -21.00 27.56
N GLN A 453 -17.48 -20.82 27.74
CA GLN A 453 -18.45 -21.90 27.84
C GLN A 453 -18.69 -22.60 26.50
N ARG A 454 -18.66 -21.85 25.37
CA ARG A 454 -18.73 -22.44 24.02
C ARG A 454 -17.51 -23.31 23.69
N LYS A 455 -16.29 -22.90 24.05
CA LYS A 455 -15.07 -23.71 23.86
C LYS A 455 -15.14 -25.04 24.63
N ARG A 456 -15.63 -25.04 25.87
CA ARG A 456 -15.80 -26.27 26.68
C ARG A 456 -16.83 -27.22 26.08
N LYS A 457 -17.94 -26.72 25.53
CA LYS A 457 -18.96 -27.57 24.86
C LYS A 457 -18.45 -28.19 23.55
N HIS A 458 -17.74 -27.44 22.70
CA HIS A 458 -17.21 -28.01 21.44
C HIS A 458 -16.21 -29.15 21.68
N ALA A 459 -15.26 -28.96 22.61
CA ALA A 459 -14.28 -29.99 22.95
C ALA A 459 -14.90 -31.29 23.52
N HIS A 460 -16.10 -31.21 24.12
CA HIS A 460 -16.84 -32.39 24.59
C HIS A 460 -17.61 -33.09 23.47
N ILE A 461 -18.08 -32.35 22.45
CA ILE A 461 -18.82 -32.91 21.31
C ILE A 461 -17.88 -33.66 20.36
N GLU A 462 -16.71 -33.12 20.05
CA GLU A 462 -15.73 -33.79 19.17
C GLU A 462 -15.21 -35.10 19.77
N ARG A 463 -14.96 -35.15 21.08
CA ARG A 463 -14.58 -36.39 21.78
C ARG A 463 -15.67 -37.47 21.77
N ARG A 464 -16.94 -37.12 21.56
CA ARG A 464 -18.03 -38.10 21.38
C ARG A 464 -18.21 -38.54 19.93
N ARG A 465 -17.92 -37.68 18.95
CA ARG A 465 -18.07 -38.01 17.51
C ARG A 465 -16.98 -38.96 16.97
N GLY A 466 -15.84 -39.09 17.65
CA GLY A 466 -14.79 -40.06 17.28
C GLY A 466 -15.07 -41.52 17.68
N LYS A 467 -16.27 -41.84 18.20
CA LYS A 467 -16.67 -43.20 18.61
C LYS A 467 -18.15 -43.49 18.33
N GLN A 468 -18.53 -43.60 17.05
CA GLN A 468 -19.67 -44.42 16.59
C GLN A 468 -19.76 -44.37 15.06
N GLU A 469 -19.41 -45.46 14.41
CA GLU A 469 -19.72 -45.70 13.00
C GLU A 469 -20.08 -47.19 12.86
N GLU A 470 -21.38 -47.50 12.79
CA GLU A 470 -21.97 -48.70 12.15
C GLU A 470 -23.50 -48.74 12.26
N THR A 471 -24.16 -49.37 11.27
CA THR A 471 -25.60 -49.68 11.09
C THR A 471 -26.65 -48.55 10.84
N PRO A 472 -27.42 -48.64 9.73
CA PRO A 472 -28.74 -48.00 9.50
C PRO A 472 -29.89 -49.04 9.72
N PRO A 473 -31.20 -48.83 9.39
CA PRO A 473 -31.95 -47.63 8.93
C PRO A 473 -33.27 -47.38 9.73
N ARG A 474 -34.09 -46.38 9.34
CA ARG A 474 -35.53 -46.48 8.94
C ARG A 474 -36.29 -45.14 8.88
N HIS A 475 -37.32 -45.09 8.04
CA HIS A 475 -38.24 -43.95 7.86
C HIS A 475 -39.30 -43.86 8.97
N LEU A 476 -39.83 -42.65 9.25
CA LEU A 476 -41.24 -42.45 9.63
C LEU A 476 -41.74 -40.99 9.48
N HIS A 477 -42.97 -40.92 8.96
CA HIS A 477 -43.97 -39.87 8.68
C HIS A 477 -43.92 -38.40 9.21
N ARG A 478 -44.62 -37.55 8.45
CA ARG A 478 -45.04 -36.15 8.70
C ARG A 478 -46.15 -36.04 9.77
N THR A 479 -46.19 -34.91 10.49
CA THR A 479 -47.37 -34.00 10.60
C THR A 479 -46.96 -32.62 11.16
N PRO A 480 -47.75 -31.54 10.95
CA PRO A 480 -47.36 -30.16 11.23
C PRO A 480 -47.90 -29.62 12.58
N TYR A 481 -47.31 -28.53 13.09
CA TYR A 481 -47.91 -27.73 14.18
C TYR A 481 -47.77 -26.21 13.94
N ALA A 482 -48.72 -25.47 14.54
CA ALA A 482 -49.10 -24.11 14.14
C ALA A 482 -48.30 -22.97 14.80
N ALA A 483 -48.41 -21.78 14.20
CA ALA A 483 -47.85 -20.53 14.71
C ALA A 483 -48.77 -19.85 15.73
N PRO A 484 -48.23 -19.15 16.76
CA PRO A 484 -48.99 -18.17 17.55
C PRO A 484 -48.89 -16.75 16.97
N ARG A 485 -50.03 -16.08 16.81
CA ARG A 485 -50.08 -14.61 16.67
C ARG A 485 -49.91 -13.96 18.05
N CYS A 486 -49.30 -12.78 18.12
CA CYS A 486 -49.42 -11.89 19.28
C CYS A 486 -49.63 -10.44 18.83
N HIS A 487 -50.76 -9.84 19.24
CA HIS A 487 -51.07 -8.42 19.02
C HIS A 487 -50.56 -7.59 20.21
N ARG A 488 -49.65 -6.62 20.00
CA ARG A 488 -49.49 -5.44 20.90
C ARG A 488 -48.55 -4.33 20.38
N THR A 489 -48.93 -3.60 19.32
CA THR A 489 -48.18 -2.39 18.89
C THR A 489 -49.00 -1.37 18.08
N GLN A 490 -50.10 -0.84 18.64
CA GLN A 490 -50.81 0.32 18.04
C GLN A 490 -51.21 1.45 19.02
N ALA A 491 -50.99 1.30 20.33
CA ALA A 491 -51.42 2.30 21.34
C ALA A 491 -50.38 3.40 21.65
N LEU A 492 -49.10 3.26 21.29
CA LEU A 492 -48.04 4.21 21.68
C LEU A 492 -47.70 5.29 20.62
N THR A 493 -48.24 5.16 19.39
CA THR A 493 -47.84 6.01 18.25
C THR A 493 -48.72 7.27 18.11
N GLN A 494 -49.92 7.30 18.68
CA GLN A 494 -50.81 8.47 18.62
C GLN A 494 -50.52 9.52 19.72
N GLN A 495 -49.98 9.11 20.88
CA GLN A 495 -49.76 10.04 22.00
C GLN A 495 -48.58 10.99 21.77
N ARG A 496 -47.52 10.54 21.07
CA ARG A 496 -46.34 11.39 20.75
C ARG A 496 -46.60 12.44 19.67
N ARG A 497 -47.54 12.20 18.74
CA ARG A 497 -47.88 13.18 17.67
C ARG A 497 -48.66 14.40 18.17
N ARG A 498 -49.30 14.34 19.34
CA ARG A 498 -50.01 15.50 19.92
C ARG A 498 -49.12 16.45 20.71
N GLN A 499 -48.00 15.99 21.28
CA GLN A 499 -47.06 16.87 21.99
C GLN A 499 -46.16 17.69 21.05
N GLN A 500 -45.92 17.21 19.82
CA GLN A 500 -45.02 17.87 18.86
C GLN A 500 -45.70 19.02 18.07
N GLN A 501 -47.00 19.23 18.23
CA GLN A 501 -47.76 20.33 17.59
C GLN A 501 -48.04 21.53 18.52
N GLN A 502 -47.56 21.52 19.77
CA GLN A 502 -47.78 22.59 20.76
C GLN A 502 -46.51 23.42 21.09
N GLN A 503 -45.41 23.26 20.35
CA GLN A 503 -44.16 24.02 20.54
C GLN A 503 -43.76 24.86 19.31
N LEU A 504 -44.71 25.22 18.44
CA LEU A 504 -44.48 25.98 17.20
C LEU A 504 -45.37 27.24 17.09
N GLN A 505 -45.48 28.03 18.16
CA GLN A 505 -46.10 29.37 18.12
C GLN A 505 -45.58 30.33 19.21
N GLU A 506 -44.33 30.82 19.14
CA GLU A 506 -43.94 32.11 19.78
C GLU A 506 -42.77 32.81 19.03
N GLY A 507 -42.94 34.09 18.67
CA GLY A 507 -41.87 35.11 18.55
C GLY A 507 -40.95 35.15 17.29
N PRO A 508 -40.74 36.33 16.66
CA PRO A 508 -39.69 36.55 15.66
C PRO A 508 -38.32 36.89 16.29
N PRO A 509 -37.19 36.73 15.57
CA PRO A 509 -35.84 36.96 16.13
C PRO A 509 -35.44 38.44 16.19
N LEU A 510 -34.63 38.79 17.20
CA LEU A 510 -33.95 40.07 17.35
C LEU A 510 -32.68 40.14 16.47
N PRO A 511 -32.24 41.34 16.03
CA PRO A 511 -31.09 41.50 15.14
C PRO A 511 -29.73 41.43 15.87
N TRP A 512 -28.70 40.97 15.14
CA TRP A 512 -27.30 40.93 15.58
C TRP A 512 -26.67 42.34 15.64
N PRO A 513 -25.77 42.62 16.60
CA PRO A 513 -24.94 43.82 16.58
C PRO A 513 -23.78 43.71 15.57
N ALA A 514 -23.48 44.81 14.89
CA ALA A 514 -22.35 44.93 13.98
C ALA A 514 -21.01 45.15 14.75
N PRO A 515 -19.85 44.81 14.17
CA PRO A 515 -18.56 45.05 14.79
C PRO A 515 -18.15 46.53 14.72
N SER A 516 -17.60 47.05 15.82
CA SER A 516 -16.91 48.33 15.85
C SER A 516 -15.46 48.22 15.37
N LEU A 517 -14.98 49.31 14.78
CA LEU A 517 -13.67 49.54 14.15
C LEU A 517 -12.46 49.24 15.05
#